data_AF-A0A6N3I3T4-F1
#
_entry.id   AF-A0A6N3I3T4-F1
#
_cell.length_a   1.000
_cell.length_b   1.000
_cell.length_c   1.000
_cell.angle_alpha   90.00
_cell.angle_beta   90.00
_cell.angle_gamma   90.00
#
_symmetry.space_group_name_H-M   'P 1'
#
loop_
_entity.id
_entity.type
_entity.pdbx_description
1 polymer ?
#
loop_
_entity_poly.entity_id
_entity_poly.type
_entity_poly.pdbx_seq_one_letter_code
_entity_poly.pdbx_strand_id
1 'polypeptide(L)'
;MKFTQNKRGRLRPASGGVDHVNVGGETGRAARECDYEWMRNIREHCAQAGVTFWFKNTGSLFRHDGIVERINPYQQTGRAKALGIDISEGKGLF
;
A
#
# COMPACT_ATOMS: atom_id res chain seq x y z
N MET A 1 15.93 -3.65 36.35
CA MET A 1 16.18 -3.87 34.91
C MET A 1 15.15 -3.08 34.10
N LYS A 2 15.56 -2.04 33.38
CA LYS A 2 14.72 -1.35 32.39
C LYS A 2 15.30 -1.67 31.02
N PHE A 3 14.55 -2.41 30.20
CA PHE A 3 14.87 -2.58 28.79
C PHE A 3 14.26 -1.41 28.03
N THR A 4 15.08 -0.42 27.68
CA THR A 4 14.72 0.62 26.72
C THR A 4 14.97 0.04 25.33
N GLN A 5 13.91 -0.23 24.55
CA GLN A 5 14.11 -0.58 23.15
C GLN A 5 14.71 0.63 22.41
N ASN A 6 15.94 0.45 21.95
CA ASN A 6 16.69 1.40 21.14
C ASN A 6 15.98 1.57 19.78
N LYS A 7 15.64 2.82 19.44
CA LYS A 7 15.12 3.22 18.13
C LYS A 7 16.17 2.87 17.07
N ARG A 8 16.01 1.73 16.40
CA ARG A 8 16.87 1.33 15.27
C ARG A 8 16.53 2.17 14.05
N GLY A 9 17.06 3.39 14.01
CA GLY A 9 17.17 4.17 12.79
C GLY A 9 18.15 3.48 11.84
N ARG A 10 17.63 2.70 10.89
CA ARG A 10 18.45 2.08 9.85
C ARG A 10 18.81 3.16 8.83
N LEU A 11 20.02 3.70 8.91
CA LEU A 11 20.60 4.55 7.87
C LEU A 11 20.76 3.69 6.60
N ARG A 12 19.86 3.85 5.63
CA ARG A 12 20.03 3.25 4.30
C ARG A 12 21.04 4.12 3.52
N PRO A 13 22.04 3.54 2.85
CA PRO A 13 22.97 4.32 2.05
C PRO A 13 22.22 4.98 0.88
N ALA A 14 22.58 6.22 0.57
CA ALA A 14 21.96 7.06 -0.46
C ALA A 14 22.34 6.62 -1.89
N SER A 15 22.01 5.39 -2.24
CA SER A 15 22.21 4.82 -3.57
C SER A 15 20.87 4.65 -4.27
N GLY A 16 20.29 5.75 -4.79
CA GLY A 16 19.20 5.74 -5.80
C GLY A 16 18.02 4.78 -5.57
N GLY A 17 17.71 4.44 -4.31
CA GLY A 17 16.72 3.42 -3.97
C GLY A 17 15.30 3.97 -3.92
N VAL A 18 14.31 3.08 -4.01
CA VAL A 18 12.90 3.45 -3.81
C VAL A 18 12.63 3.65 -2.31
N ASP A 19 12.08 4.82 -1.96
CA ASP A 19 11.69 5.18 -0.59
C ASP A 19 10.18 5.02 -0.33
N HIS A 20 9.38 5.17 -1.39
CA HIS A 20 7.92 5.09 -1.34
C HIS A 20 7.36 4.40 -2.57
N VAL A 21 6.37 3.54 -2.37
CA VAL A 21 5.58 2.89 -3.41
C VAL A 21 4.12 3.28 -3.23
N ASN A 22 3.53 3.87 -4.28
CA ASN A 22 2.11 4.19 -4.34
C ASN A 22 1.44 3.30 -5.38
N VAL A 23 0.37 2.63 -4.99
CA VAL A 23 -0.41 1.75 -5.88
C VAL A 23 -1.89 2.07 -5.77
N GLY A 24 -2.63 1.77 -6.84
CA GLY A 24 -4.08 1.96 -6.89
C GLY A 24 -4.66 1.34 -8.16
N GLY A 25 -5.96 1.08 -8.14
CA GLY A 25 -6.68 0.60 -9.30
C GLY A 25 -7.01 1.72 -10.31
N GLU A 26 -7.42 1.32 -11.51
CA GLU A 26 -7.91 2.23 -12.54
C GLU A 26 -9.38 2.59 -12.28
N THR A 27 -9.77 3.84 -12.54
CA THR A 27 -11.17 4.29 -12.42
C THR A 27 -11.78 4.49 -13.80
N GLY A 28 -12.97 3.94 -14.03
CA GLY A 28 -13.72 4.16 -15.27
C GLY A 28 -14.44 2.92 -15.80
N ARG A 29 -15.01 3.04 -17.00
CA ARG A 29 -15.76 1.94 -17.65
C ARG A 29 -14.86 0.83 -18.17
N ALA A 30 -13.65 1.17 -18.60
CA ALA A 30 -12.65 0.25 -19.13
C ALA A 30 -11.52 -0.04 -18.12
N ALA A 31 -11.78 0.19 -16.83
CA ALA A 31 -10.81 -0.06 -15.78
C ALA A 31 -10.42 -1.55 -15.74
N ARG A 32 -9.13 -1.82 -15.62
CA ARG A 32 -8.62 -3.17 -15.34
C ARG A 32 -8.94 -3.60 -13.92
N GLU A 33 -9.00 -4.91 -13.72
CA GLU A 33 -9.12 -5.49 -12.40
C GLU A 33 -7.91 -5.14 -11.53
N CYS A 34 -8.21 -4.57 -10.37
CA CYS A 34 -7.28 -4.31 -9.31
C CYS A 34 -7.21 -5.55 -8.40
N ASP A 35 -6.18 -6.38 -8.57
CA ASP A 35 -5.98 -7.60 -7.78
C ASP A 35 -5.40 -7.31 -6.39
N TYR A 36 -6.19 -7.56 -5.36
CA TYR A 36 -5.79 -7.36 -3.97
C TYR A 36 -4.65 -8.28 -3.52
N GLU A 37 -4.60 -9.54 -3.98
CA GLU A 37 -3.54 -10.47 -3.59
C GLU A 37 -2.19 -10.04 -4.18
N TRP A 38 -2.20 -9.56 -5.42
CA TRP A 38 -1.01 -8.96 -6.02
C TRP A 38 -0.54 -7.72 -5.25
N MET A 39 -1.45 -6.87 -4.80
CA MET A 39 -1.12 -5.70 -3.97
C MET A 39 -0.52 -6.09 -2.62
N ARG A 40 -1.07 -7.12 -1.97
CA ARG A 40 -0.52 -7.67 -0.73
C ARG A 40 0.92 -8.17 -0.92
N ASN A 41 1.19 -8.83 -2.04
CA ASN A 41 2.54 -9.28 -2.37
C ASN A 41 3.53 -8.12 -2.56
N ILE A 42 3.14 -7.04 -3.24
CA ILE A 42 3.98 -5.83 -3.36
C ILE A 42 4.23 -5.20 -1.99
N ARG A 43 3.18 -5.08 -1.17
CA ARG A 43 3.27 -4.56 0.19
C ARG A 43 4.28 -5.36 1.02
N GLU A 44 4.26 -6.69 0.93
CA GLU A 44 5.20 -7.55 1.66
C GLU A 44 6.66 -7.31 1.23
N HIS A 45 6.92 -7.15 -0.07
CA HIS A 45 8.24 -6.76 -0.55
C HIS A 45 8.67 -5.39 -0.02
N CYS A 46 7.76 -4.41 0.02
CA CYS A 46 8.03 -3.09 0.58
C CYS A 46 8.37 -3.16 2.08
N ALA A 47 7.61 -3.96 2.85
CA ALA A 47 7.84 -4.18 4.26
C ALA A 47 9.24 -4.77 4.54
N GLN A 48 9.63 -5.81 3.77
CA GLN A 48 10.95 -6.43 3.90
C GLN A 48 12.08 -5.47 3.54
N ALA A 49 11.85 -4.59 2.55
CA ALA A 49 12.82 -3.59 2.13
C ALA A 49 12.88 -2.36 3.06
N GLY A 50 11.91 -2.14 3.94
CA GLY A 50 11.80 -0.90 4.75
C GLY A 50 11.39 0.31 3.91
N VAL A 51 10.60 0.07 2.86
CA VAL A 51 10.05 1.06 1.92
C VAL A 51 8.60 1.34 2.31
N THR A 52 8.19 2.60 2.28
CA THR A 52 6.80 2.96 2.58
C THR A 52 5.89 2.52 1.45
N PHE A 53 4.66 2.13 1.78
CA PHE A 53 3.69 1.60 0.82
C PHE A 53 2.34 2.25 1.07
N TRP A 54 1.69 2.73 0.01
CA TRP A 54 0.36 3.32 0.09
C TRP A 54 -0.57 2.74 -0.98
N PHE A 55 -1.68 2.17 -0.54
CA PHE A 55 -2.78 1.79 -1.40
C PHE A 55 -3.82 2.92 -1.49
N LYS A 56 -3.76 3.68 -2.57
CA LYS A 56 -4.51 4.93 -2.72
C LYS A 56 -6.00 4.72 -2.98
N ASN A 57 -6.35 3.78 -3.84
CA ASN A 57 -7.74 3.51 -4.23
C ASN A 57 -7.90 2.10 -4.82
N THR A 58 -9.08 1.51 -4.73
CA THR A 58 -9.38 0.17 -5.24
C THR A 58 -9.58 0.08 -6.76
N GLY A 59 -9.71 1.21 -7.44
CA GLY A 59 -10.23 1.26 -8.82
C GLY A 59 -11.69 0.85 -8.94
N SER A 60 -12.19 0.83 -10.17
CA SER A 60 -13.58 0.52 -10.50
C SER A 60 -13.89 -0.97 -10.50
N LEU A 61 -12.92 -1.84 -10.72
CA LEU A 61 -13.05 -3.29 -10.61
C LEU A 61 -12.03 -3.79 -9.59
N PHE A 62 -12.49 -4.21 -8.43
CA PHE A 62 -11.63 -4.65 -7.33
C PHE A 62 -11.79 -6.16 -7.13
N ARG A 63 -10.70 -6.91 -7.35
CA ARG A 63 -10.69 -8.36 -7.16
C ARG A 63 -10.11 -8.70 -5.80
N HIS A 64 -10.90 -9.36 -4.96
CA HIS A 64 -10.49 -9.86 -3.64
C HIS A 64 -11.31 -11.11 -3.30
N ASP A 65 -10.76 -12.02 -2.49
CA ASP A 65 -11.47 -13.22 -2.00
C ASP A 65 -12.16 -14.06 -3.12
N GLY A 66 -11.59 -14.05 -4.33
CA GLY A 66 -12.14 -14.75 -5.49
C GLY A 66 -13.32 -14.05 -6.19
N ILE A 67 -13.74 -12.88 -5.74
CA ILE A 67 -14.80 -12.08 -6.37
C ILE A 67 -14.23 -10.82 -7.04
N VAL A 68 -14.94 -10.31 -8.05
CA VAL A 68 -14.66 -9.00 -8.67
C VAL A 68 -15.82 -8.07 -8.35
N GLU A 69 -15.60 -7.11 -7.46
CA GLU A 69 -16.59 -6.11 -7.06
C GLU A 69 -16.42 -4.83 -7.89
N ARG A 70 -17.53 -4.27 -8.37
CA ARG A 70 -17.54 -2.96 -9.03
C ARG A 70 -17.74 -1.84 -8.01
N ILE A 71 -16.68 -1.07 -7.75
CA ILE A 71 -16.69 -0.05 -6.70
C ILE A 71 -17.11 1.31 -7.25
N ASN A 72 -18.05 1.96 -6.56
CA ASN A 72 -18.46 3.33 -6.84
C ASN A 72 -17.24 4.27 -6.78
N PRO A 73 -16.97 5.12 -7.80
CA PRO A 73 -15.83 6.04 -7.84
C PRO A 73 -15.62 6.86 -6.55
N TYR A 74 -16.70 7.29 -5.89
CA TYR A 74 -16.62 8.08 -4.65
C TYR A 74 -16.19 7.25 -3.42
N GLN A 75 -16.28 5.92 -3.50
CA GLN A 75 -15.94 5.01 -2.41
C GLN A 75 -14.54 4.38 -2.55
N GLN A 76 -13.90 4.46 -3.72
CA GLN A 76 -12.66 3.70 -4.02
C GLN A 76 -11.51 4.01 -3.06
N THR A 77 -11.27 5.28 -2.75
CA THR A 77 -10.25 5.70 -1.78
C THR A 77 -10.62 5.29 -0.35
N GLY A 78 -11.90 5.45 0.02
CA GLY A 78 -12.38 5.08 1.35
C GLY A 78 -12.28 3.58 1.61
N ARG A 79 -12.62 2.76 0.60
CA ARG A 79 -12.49 1.30 0.63
C ARG A 79 -11.02 0.88 0.71
N ALA A 80 -10.13 1.48 -0.07
CA ALA A 80 -8.70 1.19 0.01
C ALA A 80 -8.13 1.48 1.40
N LYS A 81 -8.47 2.64 1.96
CA LYS A 81 -8.07 3.02 3.33
C LYS A 81 -8.61 2.04 4.38
N ALA A 82 -9.84 1.56 4.23
CA ALA A 82 -10.47 0.63 5.16
C ALA A 82 -9.77 -0.74 5.24
N LEU A 83 -8.98 -1.12 4.22
CA LEU A 83 -8.18 -2.35 4.24
C LEU A 83 -6.97 -2.26 5.17
N GLY A 84 -6.53 -1.04 5.54
CA GLY A 84 -5.48 -0.83 6.54
C GLY A 84 -4.12 -1.41 6.18
N ILE A 85 -3.80 -1.49 4.87
CA ILE A 85 -2.59 -2.17 4.39
C ILE A 85 -1.37 -1.24 4.22
N ASP A 86 -1.54 0.06 4.45
CA ASP A 86 -0.47 1.06 4.30
C ASP A 86 0.69 0.82 5.27
N ILE A 87 1.91 1.15 4.83
CA ILE A 87 3.14 1.09 5.63
C ILE A 87 3.69 2.50 5.72
N SER A 88 3.64 3.10 6.91
CA SER A 88 4.09 4.48 7.16
C SER A 88 5.34 4.60 8.04
N GLU A 89 5.76 3.56 8.78
CA GLU A 89 7.02 3.48 9.59
C GLU A 89 7.45 4.78 10.31
N GLY A 90 6.50 5.64 10.71
CA GLY A 90 6.79 6.97 11.27
C GLY A 90 7.52 7.95 10.31
N LYS A 91 7.72 7.58 9.05
CA LYS A 91 8.17 8.51 8.00
C LYS A 91 6.96 9.32 7.57
N GLY A 92 7.00 10.63 7.83
CA GLY A 92 5.98 11.54 7.33
C GLY A 92 5.80 11.34 5.82
N LEU A 93 4.58 10.98 5.42
CA LEU A 93 4.20 11.07 4.02
C LEU A 93 3.90 12.54 3.77
N PHE A 94 4.91 13.23 3.24
CA PHE A 94 4.94 14.66 2.91
C PHE A 94 5.00 15.61 4.12
#